data_AF-W1W5M5-F1
#
_entry.id   AF-W1W5M5-F1
#
_cell.length_a   1.000
_cell.length_b   1.000
_cell.length_c   1.000
_cell.angle_alpha   90.00
_cell.angle_beta   90.00
_cell.angle_gamma   90.00
#
_symmetry.space_group_name_H-M   'P 1'
#
loop_
_entity.id
_entity.type
_entity.pdbx_description
1 polymer ?
#
loop_
_entity_poly.entity_id
_entity_poly.type
_entity_poly.pdbx_seq_one_letter_code
_entity_poly.pdbx_strand_id
1 'polypeptide(L)'
;TQDWHWTVVDKQNESVEVIGIQSEKLSRYLERLHTAGLNVTRVLPDGCYLPWEVDSWTLVNQQTSWLIRSAAHAFNELDEHWLQHLAAQFPPENMLCYGVAPHGVAAANPLIQHPEIPSLSLYSADIAFQRYDMLHGVFRKQKTVSKS
;
A
#
# COMPACT_ATOMS: atom_id res chain seq x y z
N THR A 1 10.50 -23.49 -6.08
CA THR A 1 10.18 -22.72 -4.85
C THR A 1 9.99 -21.27 -5.25
N GLN A 2 8.89 -20.62 -4.90
CA GLN A 2 8.69 -19.20 -5.23
C GLN A 2 9.63 -18.36 -4.37
N ASP A 3 10.51 -17.58 -5.00
CA ASP A 3 11.45 -16.69 -4.31
C ASP A 3 10.76 -15.35 -4.00
N TRP A 4 10.64 -15.05 -2.71
CA TRP A 4 9.95 -13.87 -2.19
C TRP A 4 10.95 -12.91 -1.56
N HIS A 5 10.87 -11.64 -1.97
CA HIS A 5 11.58 -10.54 -1.34
C HIS A 5 10.71 -9.94 -0.23
N TRP A 6 11.16 -10.13 1.01
CA TRP A 6 10.45 -9.68 2.20
C TRP A 6 11.06 -8.40 2.76
N THR A 7 10.21 -7.45 3.14
CA THR A 7 10.60 -6.23 3.85
C THR A 7 9.88 -6.22 5.18
N VAL A 8 10.64 -6.10 6.28
CA VAL A 8 10.09 -5.93 7.62
C VAL A 8 9.65 -4.49 7.79
N VAL A 9 8.39 -4.26 8.11
CA VAL A 9 7.79 -2.91 8.24
C VAL A 9 7.50 -2.54 9.68
N ASP A 10 7.24 -3.51 10.54
CA ASP A 10 7.20 -3.32 12.00
C ASP A 10 7.61 -4.59 12.74
N LYS A 11 8.04 -4.42 14.00
CA LYS A 11 8.37 -5.52 14.90
C LYS A 11 7.91 -5.20 16.32
N GLN A 12 6.98 -5.99 16.84
CA GLN A 12 6.46 -5.85 18.19
C GLN A 12 6.57 -7.17 18.94
N ASN A 13 7.36 -7.20 20.02
CA ASN A 13 7.55 -8.39 20.86
C ASN A 13 7.84 -9.67 20.04
N GLU A 14 6.84 -10.55 19.92
CA GLU A 14 6.90 -11.85 19.24
C GLU A 14 6.31 -11.84 17.82
N SER A 15 5.78 -10.71 17.34
CA SER A 15 5.24 -10.55 15.98
C SER A 15 6.10 -9.65 15.10
N VAL A 16 6.08 -9.94 13.80
CA VAL A 16 6.72 -9.14 12.75
C VAL A 16 5.71 -8.89 11.66
N GLU A 17 5.54 -7.63 11.27
CA GLU A 17 4.75 -7.26 10.11
C GLU A 17 5.68 -7.12 8.90
N VAL A 18 5.27 -7.73 7.79
CA VAL A 18 6.08 -7.81 6.58
C VAL A 18 5.26 -7.46 5.36
N ILE A 19 5.95 -6.92 4.35
CA ILE A 19 5.45 -6.82 2.99
C ILE A 19 6.31 -7.71 2.09
N GLY A 20 5.65 -8.45 1.20
CA GLY A 20 6.30 -9.40 0.31
C GLY A 20 6.00 -9.10 -1.15
N ILE A 21 7.01 -9.19 -2.00
CA ILE A 21 6.84 -9.20 -3.45
C ILE A 21 7.69 -10.32 -4.02
N GLN A 22 7.21 -11.00 -5.07
CA GLN A 22 8.04 -11.98 -5.78
C GLN A 22 9.30 -11.29 -6.32
N SER A 23 10.48 -11.84 -6.02
CA SER A 23 11.77 -11.24 -6.40
C SER A 23 11.85 -10.96 -7.90
N GLU A 24 11.41 -11.91 -8.72
CA GLU A 24 11.38 -11.76 -10.18
C GLU A 24 10.46 -10.63 -10.64
N LYS A 25 9.28 -10.48 -10.00
CA LYS A 25 8.33 -9.41 -10.30
C LYS A 25 8.95 -8.04 -10.03
N LEU A 26 9.60 -7.87 -8.88
CA LEU A 26 10.30 -6.64 -8.53
C LEU A 26 11.45 -6.35 -9.50
N SER A 27 12.29 -7.35 -9.79
CA SER A 27 13.39 -7.23 -10.74
C SER A 27 12.91 -6.73 -12.11
N ARG A 28 11.84 -7.33 -12.64
CA ARG A 28 11.26 -6.95 -13.93
C ARG A 28 10.74 -5.52 -13.95
N TYR A 29 10.15 -5.02 -12.86
CA TYR A 29 9.73 -3.62 -12.79
C TYR A 29 10.92 -2.67 -12.78
N LEU A 30 11.94 -2.96 -11.97
CA LEU A 30 13.15 -2.15 -11.89
C LEU A 30 13.90 -2.09 -13.22
N GLU A 31 14.04 -3.22 -13.91
CA GLU A 31 14.70 -3.30 -15.22
C GLU A 31 13.97 -2.52 -16.31
N ARG A 32 12.63 -2.59 -16.34
CA ARG A 32 11.80 -1.83 -17.28
C ARG A 32 11.97 -0.32 -17.08
N LEU A 33 11.97 0.13 -15.83
CA LEU A 33 12.15 1.54 -15.49
C LEU A 33 13.58 2.01 -15.80
N HIS A 34 14.59 1.19 -15.48
CA HIS A 34 15.98 1.48 -15.82
C HIS A 34 16.19 1.59 -17.34
N THR A 35 15.64 0.66 -18.12
CA THR A 35 15.70 0.69 -19.60
C THR A 35 15.06 1.95 -20.19
N ALA A 36 14.02 2.47 -19.53
CA ALA A 36 13.40 3.75 -19.88
C ALA A 36 14.19 4.99 -19.41
N GLY A 37 15.38 4.82 -18.81
CA GLY A 37 16.20 5.90 -18.27
C GLY A 37 15.70 6.44 -16.92
N LEU A 38 14.75 5.76 -16.26
CA LEU A 38 14.19 6.19 -14.99
C LEU A 38 14.99 5.61 -13.81
N ASN A 39 15.45 6.50 -12.93
CA ASN A 39 16.18 6.12 -11.73
C ASN A 39 15.21 5.93 -10.54
N VAL A 40 14.85 4.68 -10.23
CA VAL A 40 13.83 4.36 -9.20
C VAL A 40 14.33 4.57 -7.78
N THR A 41 14.07 5.70 -7.14
CA THR A 41 14.66 6.02 -5.82
C THR A 41 14.04 5.28 -4.64
N ARG A 42 12.83 4.73 -4.79
CA ARG A 42 12.10 4.01 -3.75
C ARG A 42 11.09 3.04 -4.38
N VAL A 43 10.81 1.93 -3.71
CA VAL A 43 9.70 1.02 -4.08
C VAL A 43 8.90 0.69 -2.83
N LEU A 44 7.57 0.82 -2.89
CA LEU A 44 6.66 0.58 -1.78
C LEU A 44 5.26 0.23 -2.31
N PRO A 45 4.40 -0.43 -1.52
CA PRO A 45 3.01 -0.67 -1.89
C PRO A 45 2.26 0.65 -1.99
N ASP A 46 1.34 0.76 -2.94
CA ASP A 46 0.48 1.93 -3.14
C ASP A 46 -0.43 2.24 -1.94
N GLY A 47 -1.03 1.23 -1.33
CA GLY A 47 -1.95 1.42 -0.19
C GLY A 47 -1.30 2.03 1.05
N CYS A 48 0.04 2.06 1.15
CA CYS A 48 0.69 2.68 2.29
C CYS A 48 0.53 4.21 2.34
N TYR A 49 0.24 4.86 1.21
CA TYR A 49 0.00 6.31 1.16
C TYR A 49 -1.40 6.71 1.64
N LEU A 50 -2.31 5.75 1.76
CA LEU A 50 -3.64 6.04 2.28
C LEU A 50 -3.53 6.52 3.74
N PRO A 51 -4.29 7.55 4.14
CA PRO A 51 -4.38 7.96 5.54
C PRO A 51 -4.61 6.77 6.49
N TRP A 52 -3.99 6.83 7.66
CA TRP A 52 -4.16 5.83 8.71
C TRP A 52 -4.72 6.46 9.96
N GLU A 53 -5.81 5.88 10.44
CA GLU A 53 -6.38 6.13 11.75
C GLU A 53 -6.62 4.79 12.41
N VAL A 54 -6.37 4.72 13.72
CA VAL A 54 -6.55 3.49 14.51
C VAL A 54 -8.02 3.06 14.42
N ASP A 55 -8.25 1.76 14.25
CA ASP A 55 -9.58 1.15 14.11
C ASP A 55 -10.43 1.69 12.94
N SER A 56 -9.77 2.32 11.96
CA SER A 56 -10.39 2.83 10.73
C SER A 56 -9.93 2.07 9.49
N TRP A 57 -10.84 1.86 8.55
CA TRP A 57 -10.46 1.56 7.17
C TRP A 57 -10.43 2.84 6.33
N THR A 58 -9.42 2.96 5.46
CA THR A 58 -9.39 3.99 4.43
C THR A 58 -9.61 3.37 3.05
N LEU A 59 -10.59 3.86 2.31
CA LEU A 59 -10.99 3.40 0.98
C LEU A 59 -10.79 4.50 -0.06
N VAL A 60 -10.18 4.15 -1.18
CA VAL A 60 -10.03 5.03 -2.35
C VAL A 60 -10.46 4.30 -3.61
N ASN A 61 -11.37 4.90 -4.35
CA ASN A 61 -11.86 4.36 -5.62
C ASN A 61 -10.77 4.46 -6.70
N GLN A 62 -10.49 3.36 -7.41
CA GLN A 62 -9.57 3.26 -8.54
C GLN A 62 -10.32 2.92 -9.84
N GLN A 63 -11.58 3.36 -9.95
CA GLN A 63 -12.55 3.11 -11.03
C GLN A 63 -13.04 1.66 -11.12
N THR A 64 -12.14 0.69 -11.22
CA THR A 64 -12.47 -0.74 -11.35
C THR A 64 -12.26 -1.53 -10.07
N SER A 65 -11.59 -0.94 -9.10
CA SER A 65 -11.21 -1.55 -7.83
C SER A 65 -11.18 -0.49 -6.73
N TRP A 66 -10.96 -0.96 -5.51
CA TRP A 66 -10.82 -0.16 -4.31
C TRP A 66 -9.46 -0.44 -3.71
N LEU A 67 -8.67 0.62 -3.52
CA LEU A 67 -7.47 0.57 -2.71
C LEU A 67 -7.86 0.78 -1.25
N ILE A 68 -7.39 -0.10 -0.39
CA ILE A 68 -7.85 -0.25 0.99
C ILE A 68 -6.64 -0.24 1.91
N ARG A 69 -6.68 0.58 2.96
CA ARG A 69 -5.79 0.44 4.13
C ARG A 69 -6.65 0.05 5.31
N SER A 70 -6.53 -1.21 5.72
CA SER A 70 -7.38 -1.81 6.77
C SER A 70 -6.69 -1.91 8.13
N ALA A 71 -5.36 -1.79 8.15
CA ALA A 71 -4.55 -1.69 9.36
C ALA A 71 -3.32 -0.80 9.11
N ALA A 72 -2.54 -0.55 10.15
CA ALA A 72 -1.32 0.27 10.06
C ALA A 72 -0.38 -0.18 8.94
N HIS A 73 -0.21 -1.50 8.76
CA HIS A 73 0.69 -2.09 7.78
C HIS A 73 0.00 -3.07 6.82
N ALA A 74 -1.34 -3.06 6.75
CA ALA A 74 -2.13 -3.94 5.89
C ALA A 74 -2.84 -3.15 4.78
N PHE A 75 -2.54 -3.51 3.53
CA PHE A 75 -3.00 -2.84 2.32
C PHE A 75 -3.59 -3.87 1.37
N ASN A 76 -4.71 -3.54 0.73
CA ASN A 76 -5.37 -4.43 -0.22
C ASN A 76 -5.91 -3.64 -1.41
N GLU A 77 -5.98 -4.30 -2.56
CA GLU A 77 -6.76 -3.81 -3.69
C GLU A 77 -7.80 -4.88 -4.02
N LEU A 78 -9.08 -4.53 -3.93
CA LEU A 78 -10.20 -5.46 -4.14
C LEU A 78 -11.22 -4.85 -5.08
N ASP A 79 -11.91 -5.68 -5.86
CA ASP A 79 -13.15 -5.24 -6.50
C ASP A 79 -14.26 -5.02 -5.46
N GLU A 80 -15.37 -4.43 -5.90
CA GLU A 80 -16.50 -4.13 -5.02
C GLU A 80 -17.12 -5.38 -4.37
N HIS A 81 -17.16 -6.51 -5.09
CA HIS A 81 -17.75 -7.74 -4.58
C HIS A 81 -16.93 -8.34 -3.43
N TRP A 82 -15.60 -8.40 -3.59
CA TRP A 82 -14.72 -8.88 -2.52
C TRP A 82 -14.63 -7.90 -1.36
N LEU A 83 -14.71 -6.60 -1.62
CA LEU A 83 -14.76 -5.59 -0.56
C LEU A 83 -16.04 -5.74 0.29
N GLN A 84 -17.20 -5.93 -0.33
CA GLN A 84 -18.45 -6.23 0.37
C GLN A 84 -18.31 -7.49 1.25
N HIS A 85 -17.71 -8.55 0.70
CA HIS A 85 -17.51 -9.79 1.43
C HIS A 85 -16.58 -9.61 2.63
N LEU A 86 -15.48 -8.88 2.45
CA LEU A 86 -14.52 -8.59 3.53
C LEU A 86 -15.19 -7.75 4.63
N ALA A 87 -15.92 -6.70 4.27
CA ALA A 87 -16.61 -5.84 5.24
C ALA A 87 -17.72 -6.58 6.01
N ALA A 88 -18.38 -7.55 5.38
CA ALA A 88 -19.40 -8.36 6.06
C ALA A 88 -18.79 -9.32 7.11
N GLN A 89 -17.57 -9.81 6.89
CA GLN A 89 -16.88 -10.72 7.83
C GLN A 89 -16.09 -9.97 8.90
N PHE A 90 -15.48 -8.85 8.51
CA PHE A 90 -14.60 -8.04 9.35
C PHE A 90 -15.01 -6.58 9.26
N PRO A 91 -16.18 -6.20 9.82
CA PRO A 91 -16.66 -4.82 9.74
C PRO A 91 -15.69 -3.89 10.48
N PRO A 92 -15.22 -2.80 9.85
CA PRO A 92 -14.42 -1.81 10.55
C PRO A 92 -15.28 -0.98 11.50
N GLU A 93 -14.67 -0.45 12.58
CA GLU A 93 -15.36 0.46 13.50
C GLU A 93 -15.64 1.81 12.83
N ASN A 94 -14.63 2.33 12.13
CA ASN A 94 -14.67 3.60 11.42
C ASN A 94 -14.28 3.42 9.95
N MET A 95 -14.78 4.29 9.08
CA MET A 95 -14.41 4.25 7.67
C MET A 95 -14.21 5.65 7.09
N LEU A 96 -13.08 5.85 6.45
CA LEU A 96 -12.78 7.01 5.62
C LEU A 96 -12.89 6.59 4.16
N CYS A 97 -13.77 7.22 3.39
CA CYS A 97 -13.99 6.89 2.00
C CYS A 97 -13.77 8.10 1.11
N TYR A 98 -12.82 8.02 0.17
CA TYR A 98 -12.62 9.01 -0.88
C TYR A 98 -13.38 8.59 -2.14
N GLY A 99 -14.55 9.20 -2.34
CA GLY A 99 -15.50 8.84 -3.40
C GLY A 99 -16.84 8.37 -2.85
N VAL A 100 -17.66 7.74 -3.72
CA VAL A 100 -18.96 7.19 -3.33
C VAL A 100 -18.77 5.87 -2.61
N ALA A 101 -19.23 5.76 -1.36
CA ALA A 101 -19.11 4.53 -0.59
C ALA A 101 -19.67 3.33 -1.39
N PRO A 102 -18.92 2.22 -1.49
CA PRO A 102 -19.33 1.06 -2.27
C PRO A 102 -20.63 0.47 -1.71
N HIS A 103 -21.50 -0.03 -2.59
CA HIS A 103 -22.78 -0.58 -2.16
C HIS A 103 -22.53 -1.79 -1.25
N GLY A 104 -23.42 -2.07 -0.30
CA GLY A 104 -23.35 -3.28 0.53
C GLY A 104 -22.20 -3.35 1.54
N VAL A 105 -21.25 -2.42 1.50
CA VAL A 105 -20.33 -2.17 2.62
C VAL A 105 -21.16 -1.43 3.67
N ALA A 106 -21.64 -2.19 4.67
CA ALA A 106 -22.37 -1.62 5.80
C ALA A 106 -21.55 -0.44 6.32
N ALA A 107 -22.16 0.75 6.31
CA ALA A 107 -21.48 1.96 6.75
C ALA A 107 -20.97 1.68 8.16
N ALA A 108 -19.65 1.58 8.30
CA ALA A 108 -19.00 1.70 9.59
C ALA A 108 -19.60 2.94 10.26
N ASN A 109 -19.81 2.89 11.56
CA ASN A 109 -20.42 4.02 12.25
C ASN A 109 -19.36 4.59 13.20
N PRO A 110 -18.69 5.69 12.82
CA PRO A 110 -18.93 6.62 11.71
C PRO A 110 -18.32 6.26 10.33
N LEU A 111 -19.04 6.65 9.26
CA LEU A 111 -18.55 6.74 7.88
C LEU A 111 -18.26 8.21 7.57
N ILE A 112 -16.99 8.52 7.32
CA ILE A 112 -16.52 9.83 6.89
C ILE A 112 -16.27 9.78 5.39
N GLN A 113 -17.11 10.49 4.64
CA GLN A 113 -17.03 10.52 3.18
C GLN A 113 -16.37 11.82 2.70
N HIS A 114 -15.35 11.68 1.87
CA HIS A 114 -14.64 12.76 1.20
C HIS A 114 -14.99 12.78 -0.30
N PRO A 115 -14.82 13.92 -0.98
CA PRO A 115 -14.88 13.98 -2.43
C PRO A 115 -13.93 12.96 -3.06
N GLU A 116 -14.31 12.43 -4.22
CA GLU A 116 -13.41 11.60 -5.02
C GLU A 116 -12.19 12.42 -5.44
N ILE A 117 -11.01 11.87 -5.22
CA ILE A 117 -9.74 12.48 -5.58
C ILE A 117 -8.86 11.44 -6.27
N PRO A 118 -7.95 11.84 -7.19
CA PRO A 118 -6.98 10.92 -7.76
C PRO A 118 -6.13 10.30 -6.64
N SER A 119 -5.92 8.98 -6.66
CA SER A 119 -5.17 8.27 -5.61
C SER A 119 -3.76 8.84 -5.38
N LEU A 120 -3.11 9.31 -6.45
CA LEU A 120 -1.81 9.99 -6.38
C LEU A 120 -1.82 11.29 -5.56
N SER A 121 -2.98 11.93 -5.35
CA SER A 121 -3.07 13.13 -4.50
C SER A 121 -2.89 12.83 -3.01
N LEU A 122 -3.07 11.57 -2.60
CA LEU A 122 -2.82 11.10 -1.24
C LEU A 122 -1.36 10.73 -1.01
N TYR A 123 -0.52 10.73 -2.05
CA TYR A 123 0.92 10.52 -1.89
C TYR A 123 1.53 11.72 -1.17
N SER A 124 1.70 11.61 0.14
CA SER A 124 2.53 12.55 0.90
C SER A 124 4.01 12.18 0.72
N ALA A 125 4.87 13.19 0.53
CA ALA A 125 6.32 13.03 0.47
C ALA A 125 6.92 12.79 1.88
N ASP A 126 6.26 11.96 2.68
CA ASP A 126 6.53 11.86 4.09
C ASP A 126 7.68 10.89 4.40
N ILE A 127 8.46 11.23 5.43
CA ILE A 127 9.58 10.41 5.92
C ILE A 127 9.07 9.11 6.55
N ALA A 128 7.82 9.10 7.01
CA ALA A 128 7.16 7.96 7.64
C ALA A 128 7.18 6.66 6.80
N PHE A 129 7.35 6.77 5.47
CA PHE A 129 7.35 5.63 4.56
C PHE A 129 8.70 4.95 4.33
N GLN A 130 9.78 5.41 4.98
CA GLN A 130 11.10 4.78 4.82
C GLN A 130 11.10 3.28 5.16
N ARG A 131 10.25 2.85 6.11
CA ARG A 131 10.12 1.45 6.52
C ARG A 131 9.52 0.52 5.45
N TYR A 132 8.84 1.07 4.44
CA TYR A 132 8.24 0.29 3.36
C TYR A 132 9.14 0.19 2.12
N ASP A 133 10.31 0.82 2.12
CA ASP A 133 11.18 0.81 0.96
C ASP A 133 11.73 -0.60 0.72
N MET A 134 11.34 -1.20 -0.40
CA MET A 134 11.76 -2.54 -0.81
C MET A 134 13.16 -2.56 -1.45
N LEU A 135 13.82 -1.40 -1.63
CA LEU A 135 15.17 -1.31 -2.20
C LEU A 135 16.29 -1.64 -1.20
N HIS A 136 16.26 -2.86 -0.67
CA HIS A 136 17.28 -3.39 0.24
C HIS A 136 17.67 -4.82 -0.16
N GLY A 137 18.60 -5.43 0.60
CA GLY A 137 19.12 -6.76 0.28
C GLY A 137 19.70 -6.82 -1.13
N VAL A 138 19.24 -7.78 -1.93
CA VAL A 138 19.66 -7.97 -3.33
C VAL A 138 19.24 -6.83 -4.26
N PHE A 139 18.25 -6.01 -3.88
CA PHE A 139 17.78 -4.85 -4.64
C PHE A 139 18.37 -3.53 -4.13
N ARG A 140 19.28 -3.56 -3.16
CA ARG A 140 19.94 -2.35 -2.66
C ARG A 140 20.73 -1.69 -3.80
N LYS A 141 20.45 -0.41 -4.05
CA LYS A 141 21.27 0.38 -4.96
C LYS A 141 22.69 0.53 -4.42
N GLN A 142 23.67 0.19 -5.25
CA GLN A 142 25.06 0.56 -4.97
C GLN A 142 25.18 2.08 -5.11
N LYS A 143 25.73 2.74 -4.09
CA LYS A 143 26.11 4.15 -4.23
C LYS A 143 27.22 4.21 -5.28
N THR A 144 26.93 4.81 -6.43
CA THR A 144 27.97 5.20 -7.38
C THR A 144 28.81 6.25 -6.66
N VAL A 145 29.98 5.86 -6.15
CA VAL A 145 30.99 6.83 -5.70
C VAL A 145 31.49 7.47 -6.98
N SER A 146 30.95 8.64 -7.33
CA SER A 146 31.57 9.52 -8.31
C SER A 146 32.94 9.88 -7.76
N LYS A 147 34.00 9.27 -8.31
CA LYS A 147 35.36 9.75 -8.09
C LYS A 147 35.41 11.19 -8.59
N SER A 148 35.67 12.11 -7.67
CA SER A 148 36.00 13.51 -7.93
C SER A 148 37.25 13.64 -8.78
#